data_AF-A0A7S1G9G0-F1
#
_entry.id   AF-A0A7S1G9G0-F1
#
_cell.length_a   1.000
_cell.length_b   1.000
_cell.length_c   1.000
_cell.angle_alpha   90.00
_cell.angle_beta   90.00
_cell.angle_gamma   90.00
#
_symmetry.space_group_name_H-M   'P 1'
#
loop_
_entity.id
_entity.type
_entity.pdbx_description
1 polymer ?
#
loop_
_entity_poly.entity_id
_entity_poly.type
_entity_poly.pdbx_seq_one_letter_code
_entity_poly.pdbx_strand_id
1 'polypeptide(L)'
;GSGSGSSRSGGRDDPLRATAPHFLPATRSLLSLCPRDQANVSAGMWIDLARTVATAAVKLCPYNDADYEAVLSAAAQLAGSCPLARAAVLRRLLQRPMVGNGGNEVLLVNFLAVVLNETAVRGDLVVPRLSTLVRRRLVECLTCERVAVVRVTLSLVSRLATKLAALLDAPSLALFRAALQESATDHWHDEVRSACATALRCLFSDSAAVGGAAAAAAAVAVAVAAVAQERGACTSSCELSRSRGARVGG
;
A
#
# COMPACT_ATOMS: atom_id res chain seq x y z
N GLY A 1 38.98 27.34 55.38
CA GLY A 1 37.52 27.47 55.37
C GLY A 1 37.10 27.97 54.01
N SER A 2 36.04 27.34 53.46
CA SER A 2 35.00 27.85 52.55
C SER A 2 35.36 29.03 51.63
N GLY A 3 35.16 29.02 50.31
CA GLY A 3 34.45 28.13 49.41
C GLY A 3 34.22 28.86 48.07
N SER A 4 34.00 28.08 47.02
CA SER A 4 33.09 28.37 45.89
C SER A 4 33.47 29.40 44.82
N GLY A 5 33.46 28.98 43.54
CA GLY A 5 33.30 29.94 42.43
C GLY A 5 33.71 29.47 41.02
N SER A 6 32.84 28.66 40.41
CA SER A 6 32.41 28.80 39.00
C SER A 6 33.38 28.53 37.83
N SER A 7 33.14 27.35 37.26
CA SER A 7 33.49 26.86 35.93
C SER A 7 33.12 27.83 34.79
N ARG A 8 34.07 28.06 33.86
CA ARG A 8 33.83 28.56 32.50
C ARG A 8 34.30 27.51 31.50
N SER A 9 33.40 26.67 31.00
CA SER A 9 33.64 25.87 29.80
C SER A 9 33.02 26.60 28.61
N GLY A 10 33.88 27.18 27.77
CA GLY A 10 33.50 27.80 26.51
C GLY A 10 32.83 26.80 25.58
N GLY A 11 31.71 27.23 24.99
CA GLY A 11 31.00 26.50 23.96
C GLY A 11 31.88 26.28 22.74
N ARG A 12 32.01 25.03 22.33
CA ARG A 12 32.31 24.66 20.96
C ARG A 12 30.97 24.47 20.25
N ASP A 13 30.78 25.26 19.20
CA ASP A 13 29.68 25.12 18.26
C ASP A 13 29.78 23.76 17.55
N ASP A 14 28.83 22.86 17.83
CA ASP A 14 28.60 21.64 17.05
C ASP A 14 27.64 21.96 15.89
N PRO A 15 28.06 21.82 14.61
CA PRO A 15 27.16 21.93 13.46
C PRO A 15 26.55 20.56 13.17
N LEU A 16 25.76 20.03 14.10
CA LEU A 16 24.97 18.80 13.90
C LEU A 16 23.55 18.99 14.42
N ARG A 17 22.89 20.05 13.95
CA ARG A 17 21.42 20.09 13.94
C ARG A 17 20.93 19.30 12.73
N ALA A 18 21.10 17.98 12.82
CA ALA A 18 20.37 17.04 11.98
C ALA A 18 18.88 17.35 12.14
N THR A 19 18.25 17.74 11.05
CA THR A 19 16.81 17.83 10.88
C THR A 19 16.20 16.48 11.20
N ALA A 20 15.80 16.30 12.46
CA ALA A 20 14.94 15.19 12.84
C ALA A 20 13.65 15.30 12.01
N PRO A 21 13.21 14.23 11.33
CA PRO A 21 11.91 14.25 10.68
C PRO A 21 10.88 14.48 11.77
N HIS A 22 10.01 15.48 11.59
CA HIS A 22 8.86 15.73 12.45
C HIS A 22 7.95 14.49 12.48
N PHE A 23 8.27 13.53 13.33
CA PHE A 23 7.34 12.52 13.80
C PHE A 23 6.31 13.28 14.64
N LEU A 24 5.11 13.45 14.06
CA LEU A 24 3.96 14.01 14.77
C LEU A 24 3.76 13.26 16.09
N PRO A 25 3.54 13.96 17.23
CA PRO A 25 3.31 13.32 18.51
C PRO A 25 2.06 12.43 18.45
N ALA A 26 2.21 11.19 18.89
CA ALA A 26 1.28 10.07 18.78
C ALA A 26 -0.01 10.19 19.62
N THR A 27 -0.54 11.40 19.86
CA THR A 27 -1.69 11.62 20.77
C THR A 27 -2.78 12.53 20.21
N ARG A 28 -2.66 13.05 18.98
CA ARG A 28 -3.84 13.65 18.33
C ARG A 28 -4.84 12.54 18.00
N SER A 29 -6.00 12.58 18.65
CA SER A 29 -7.11 11.68 18.37
C SER A 29 -7.33 11.60 16.87
N LEU A 30 -7.32 10.39 16.31
CA LEU A 30 -7.53 10.12 14.89
C LEU A 30 -8.81 10.81 14.36
N LEU A 31 -9.79 11.06 15.23
CA LEU A 31 -11.03 11.80 14.94
C LEU A 31 -10.81 13.29 14.60
N SER A 32 -9.65 13.85 14.96
CA SER A 32 -9.25 15.22 14.57
C SER A 32 -8.83 15.33 13.10
N LEU A 33 -8.65 14.21 12.41
CA LEU A 33 -8.32 14.15 10.98
C LEU A 33 -9.56 14.12 10.08
N CYS A 34 -10.76 13.94 10.66
CA CYS A 34 -12.01 14.00 9.90
C CYS A 34 -12.48 15.45 9.76
N PRO A 35 -13.00 15.86 8.59
CA PRO A 35 -13.65 17.15 8.44
C PRO A 35 -14.85 17.22 9.40
N ARG A 36 -14.84 18.19 10.30
CA ARG A 36 -15.94 18.42 11.25
C ARG A 36 -17.12 19.19 10.64
N ASP A 37 -16.94 19.71 9.42
CA ASP A 37 -17.82 20.74 8.83
C ASP A 37 -18.81 20.25 7.77
N GLN A 38 -18.84 18.95 7.43
CA GLN A 38 -19.82 18.45 6.46
C GLN A 38 -21.02 17.83 7.19
N ALA A 39 -21.95 18.71 7.55
CA ALA A 39 -23.35 18.43 7.90
C ALA A 39 -23.59 17.45 9.07
N ASN A 40 -23.52 17.87 10.34
CA ASN A 40 -24.08 17.19 11.55
C ASN A 40 -23.90 15.65 11.71
N VAL A 41 -23.12 14.99 10.86
CA VAL A 41 -22.93 13.55 10.84
C VAL A 41 -21.69 13.26 11.67
N SER A 42 -21.86 12.51 12.74
CA SER A 42 -20.75 12.14 13.62
C SER A 42 -19.68 11.35 12.83
N ALA A 43 -18.42 11.52 13.20
CA ALA A 43 -17.33 10.74 12.63
C ALA A 43 -17.56 9.21 12.75
N GLY A 44 -18.32 8.77 13.78
CA GLY A 44 -18.74 7.38 13.94
C GLY A 44 -19.63 6.90 12.79
N MET A 45 -20.64 7.68 12.39
CA MET A 45 -21.50 7.33 11.25
C MET A 45 -20.73 7.21 9.94
N TRP A 46 -19.75 8.09 9.69
CA TRP A 46 -18.89 7.98 8.51
C TRP A 46 -18.06 6.69 8.49
N ILE A 47 -17.52 6.28 9.63
CA ILE A 47 -16.75 5.04 9.76
C ILE A 47 -17.65 3.82 9.56
N ASP A 48 -18.86 3.82 10.12
CA ASP A 48 -19.78 2.69 9.99
C ASP A 48 -20.34 2.57 8.57
N LEU A 49 -20.60 3.70 7.90
CA LEU A 49 -20.93 3.72 6.48
C LEU A 49 -19.77 3.16 5.63
N ALA A 50 -18.54 3.61 5.88
CA ALA A 50 -17.34 3.11 5.21
C ALA A 50 -17.15 1.60 5.38
N ARG A 51 -17.37 1.07 6.60
CA ARG A 51 -17.33 -0.38 6.86
C ARG A 51 -18.42 -1.15 6.14
N THR A 52 -19.63 -0.58 6.08
CA THR A 52 -20.78 -1.19 5.42
C THR A 52 -20.54 -1.29 3.92
N VAL A 53 -20.13 -0.20 3.29
CA VAL A 53 -19.79 -0.15 1.85
C VAL A 53 -18.63 -1.11 1.54
N ALA A 54 -17.57 -1.11 2.35
CA ALA A 54 -16.46 -2.04 2.14
C ALA A 54 -16.86 -3.51 2.32
N THR A 55 -17.82 -3.80 3.21
CA THR A 55 -18.37 -5.15 3.37
C THR A 55 -19.24 -5.55 2.18
N ALA A 56 -20.06 -4.64 1.66
CA ALA A 56 -20.85 -4.87 0.45
C ALA A 56 -19.94 -5.16 -0.76
N ALA A 57 -18.87 -4.38 -0.94
CA ALA A 57 -17.88 -4.60 -1.98
C ALA A 57 -17.26 -6.01 -1.90
N VAL A 58 -16.88 -6.46 -0.70
CA VAL A 58 -16.35 -7.83 -0.50
C VAL A 58 -17.41 -8.89 -0.84
N LYS A 59 -18.68 -8.65 -0.55
CA LYS A 59 -19.76 -9.61 -0.88
C LYS A 59 -20.09 -9.68 -2.37
N LEU A 60 -20.03 -8.56 -3.09
CA LEU A 60 -20.46 -8.45 -4.50
C LEU A 60 -19.41 -8.87 -5.52
N CYS A 61 -18.12 -8.72 -5.19
CA CYS A 61 -17.00 -9.04 -6.08
C CYS A 61 -16.97 -10.47 -6.71
N PRO A 62 -17.59 -11.54 -6.16
CA PRO A 62 -17.68 -12.80 -6.88
C PRO A 62 -18.79 -12.89 -7.93
N TYR A 63 -19.78 -11.98 -7.93
CA TYR A 63 -21.09 -12.27 -8.53
C TYR A 63 -21.63 -11.21 -9.51
N ASN A 64 -21.26 -9.93 -9.40
CA ASN A 64 -21.79 -8.88 -10.27
C ASN A 64 -20.80 -7.73 -10.49
N ASP A 65 -20.34 -7.53 -11.73
CA ASP A 65 -19.33 -6.53 -12.07
C ASP A 65 -19.89 -5.09 -12.04
N ALA A 66 -21.14 -4.86 -12.49
CA ALA A 66 -21.74 -3.52 -12.53
C ALA A 66 -22.07 -2.99 -11.13
N ASP A 67 -22.66 -3.83 -10.28
CA ASP A 67 -22.93 -3.47 -8.88
C ASP A 67 -21.62 -3.27 -8.11
N TYR A 68 -20.59 -4.08 -8.43
CA TYR A 68 -19.29 -3.96 -7.79
C TYR A 68 -18.60 -2.64 -8.15
N GLU A 69 -18.64 -2.22 -9.42
CA GLU A 69 -18.11 -0.92 -9.85
C GLU A 69 -18.82 0.24 -9.13
N ALA A 70 -20.16 0.23 -9.06
CA ALA A 70 -20.92 1.24 -8.36
C ALA A 70 -20.54 1.33 -6.87
N VAL A 71 -20.38 0.18 -6.21
CA VAL A 71 -19.97 0.13 -4.79
C VAL A 71 -18.53 0.58 -4.60
N LEU A 72 -17.61 0.27 -5.52
CA LEU A 72 -16.24 0.79 -5.49
C LEU A 72 -16.18 2.30 -5.71
N SER A 73 -17.03 2.85 -6.57
CA SER A 73 -17.17 4.30 -6.75
C SER A 73 -17.63 4.98 -5.46
N ALA A 74 -18.65 4.45 -4.79
CA ALA A 74 -19.09 4.94 -3.48
C ALA A 74 -17.98 4.80 -2.42
N ALA A 75 -17.24 3.68 -2.44
CA ALA A 75 -16.11 3.48 -1.55
C ALA A 75 -14.98 4.49 -1.79
N ALA A 76 -14.74 4.89 -3.04
CA ALA A 76 -13.74 5.90 -3.40
C ALA A 76 -14.14 7.27 -2.86
N GLN A 77 -15.41 7.68 -3.04
CA GLN A 77 -15.92 8.94 -2.50
C GLN A 77 -15.78 8.99 -0.97
N LEU A 78 -16.10 7.88 -0.27
CA LEU A 78 -15.91 7.78 1.18
C LEU A 78 -14.43 7.78 1.59
N ALA A 79 -13.57 7.17 0.79
CA ALA A 79 -12.13 7.19 1.03
C ALA A 79 -11.51 8.57 0.73
N GLY A 80 -12.11 9.36 -0.15
CA GLY A 80 -11.73 10.74 -0.42
C GLY A 80 -12.17 11.71 0.68
N SER A 81 -13.30 11.44 1.35
CA SER A 81 -13.89 12.37 2.31
C SER A 81 -13.11 12.52 3.61
N CYS A 82 -12.53 11.44 4.15
CA CYS A 82 -11.66 11.53 5.33
C CYS A 82 -10.64 10.39 5.46
N PRO A 83 -9.49 10.62 6.12
CA PRO A 83 -8.46 9.60 6.32
C PRO A 83 -8.93 8.35 7.10
N LEU A 84 -9.90 8.49 8.02
CA LEU A 84 -10.42 7.35 8.77
C LEU A 84 -11.33 6.45 7.95
N ALA A 85 -12.23 7.03 7.15
CA ALA A 85 -13.06 6.28 6.22
C ALA A 85 -12.18 5.59 5.17
N ARG A 86 -11.18 6.31 4.63
CA ARG A 86 -10.15 5.74 3.75
C ARG A 86 -9.51 4.50 4.36
N ALA A 87 -9.06 4.60 5.61
CA ALA A 87 -8.40 3.50 6.28
C ALA A 87 -9.35 2.30 6.52
N ALA A 88 -10.61 2.56 6.90
CA ALA A 88 -11.62 1.53 7.08
C ALA A 88 -11.91 0.78 5.76
N VAL A 89 -12.09 1.53 4.66
CA VAL A 89 -12.32 0.97 3.33
C VAL A 89 -11.12 0.16 2.86
N LEU A 90 -9.92 0.78 2.81
CA LEU A 90 -8.71 0.14 2.30
C LEU A 90 -8.36 -1.11 3.12
N ARG A 91 -8.45 -1.06 4.46
CA ARG A 91 -8.15 -2.22 5.29
C ARG A 91 -9.05 -3.41 4.94
N ARG A 92 -10.34 -3.18 4.72
CA ARG A 92 -11.29 -4.26 4.45
C ARG A 92 -11.14 -4.80 3.02
N LEU A 93 -10.97 -3.93 2.04
CA LEU A 93 -10.83 -4.32 0.64
C LEU A 93 -9.49 -5.03 0.37
N LEU A 94 -8.38 -4.53 0.94
CA LEU A 94 -7.05 -5.06 0.69
C LEU A 94 -6.72 -6.33 1.49
N GLN A 95 -7.47 -6.62 2.57
CA GLN A 95 -7.33 -7.88 3.31
C GLN A 95 -7.96 -9.07 2.58
N ARG A 96 -8.80 -8.83 1.59
CA ARG A 96 -9.43 -9.89 0.82
C ARG A 96 -8.40 -10.49 -0.16
N PRO A 97 -8.24 -11.82 -0.23
CA PRO A 97 -7.33 -12.44 -1.21
C PRO A 97 -7.83 -12.23 -2.65
N MET A 98 -6.92 -12.27 -3.63
CA MET A 98 -7.21 -12.17 -5.07
C MET A 98 -7.90 -13.44 -5.60
N VAL A 99 -9.11 -13.72 -5.10
CA VAL A 99 -9.91 -14.89 -5.46
C VAL A 99 -11.20 -14.36 -6.07
N GLY A 100 -11.22 -14.23 -7.39
CA GLY A 100 -12.35 -13.64 -8.10
C GLY A 100 -12.16 -13.49 -9.61
N ASN A 101 -13.15 -12.84 -10.25
CA ASN A 101 -13.15 -12.44 -11.64
C ASN A 101 -11.98 -11.47 -11.95
N GLY A 102 -11.27 -11.68 -13.06
CA GLY A 102 -10.18 -10.80 -13.50
C GLY A 102 -10.62 -9.35 -13.68
N GLY A 103 -11.87 -9.11 -14.12
CA GLY A 103 -12.45 -7.79 -14.24
C GLY A 103 -12.55 -7.06 -12.88
N ASN A 104 -12.98 -7.77 -11.83
CA ASN A 104 -13.13 -7.18 -10.50
C ASN A 104 -11.78 -6.87 -9.85
N GLU A 105 -10.74 -7.65 -10.13
CA GLU A 105 -9.39 -7.30 -9.71
C GLU A 105 -8.86 -6.04 -10.43
N VAL A 106 -9.16 -5.89 -11.72
CA VAL A 106 -8.85 -4.65 -12.46
C VAL A 106 -9.58 -3.45 -11.85
N LEU A 107 -10.88 -3.58 -11.56
CA LEU A 107 -11.67 -2.53 -10.91
C LEU A 107 -11.10 -2.16 -9.53
N LEU A 108 -10.67 -3.14 -8.75
CA LEU A 108 -10.04 -2.89 -7.45
C LEU A 108 -8.70 -2.15 -7.57
N VAL A 109 -7.88 -2.48 -8.58
CA VAL A 109 -6.63 -1.75 -8.85
C VAL A 109 -6.92 -0.31 -9.29
N ASN A 110 -7.95 -0.09 -10.11
CA ASN A 110 -8.38 1.26 -10.48
C ASN A 110 -8.88 2.06 -9.27
N PHE A 111 -9.67 1.44 -8.40
CA PHE A 111 -10.07 2.03 -7.12
C PHE A 111 -8.86 2.42 -6.27
N LEU A 112 -7.86 1.53 -6.15
CA LEU A 112 -6.59 1.81 -5.47
C LEU A 112 -5.88 3.03 -6.07
N ALA A 113 -5.86 3.16 -7.40
CA ALA A 113 -5.26 4.32 -8.06
C ALA A 113 -5.94 5.63 -7.66
N VAL A 114 -7.27 5.66 -7.63
CA VAL A 114 -8.06 6.84 -7.23
C VAL A 114 -7.73 7.22 -5.79
N VAL A 115 -7.84 6.27 -4.86
CA VAL A 115 -7.61 6.54 -3.43
C VAL A 115 -6.17 6.96 -3.16
N LEU A 116 -5.19 6.32 -3.80
CA LEU A 116 -3.78 6.70 -3.67
C LEU A 116 -3.47 8.04 -4.36
N ASN A 117 -4.24 8.46 -5.36
CA ASN A 117 -4.08 9.79 -5.95
C ASN A 117 -4.61 10.89 -5.01
N GLU A 118 -5.60 10.57 -4.18
CA GLU A 118 -6.19 11.51 -3.19
C GLU A 118 -5.49 11.51 -1.82
N THR A 119 -4.55 10.60 -1.57
CA THR A 119 -3.76 10.61 -0.32
C THR A 119 -2.73 11.73 -0.34
N ALA A 120 -2.91 12.78 0.44
CA ALA A 120 -2.02 13.94 0.37
C ALA A 120 -0.67 13.67 1.04
N VAL A 121 -0.68 12.95 2.16
CA VAL A 121 0.52 12.73 2.98
C VAL A 121 0.57 11.27 3.44
N ARG A 122 1.78 10.76 3.70
CA ARG A 122 2.00 9.47 4.39
C ARG A 122 1.20 9.38 5.70
N GLY A 123 0.95 10.54 6.34
CA GLY A 123 0.04 10.78 7.45
C GLY A 123 -1.34 10.14 7.30
N ASP A 124 -1.88 10.10 6.08
CA ASP A 124 -3.21 9.57 5.80
C ASP A 124 -3.25 8.03 5.76
N LEU A 125 -2.08 7.40 5.68
CA LEU A 125 -1.89 5.95 5.76
C LEU A 125 -1.41 5.51 7.16
N VAL A 126 -1.38 6.42 8.15
CA VAL A 126 -0.82 6.17 9.49
C VAL A 126 -1.64 5.19 10.33
N VAL A 127 -2.81 4.74 9.85
CA VAL A 127 -3.43 3.56 10.46
C VAL A 127 -2.45 2.39 10.32
N PRO A 128 -1.96 1.83 11.44
CA PRO A 128 -0.83 0.92 11.42
C PRO A 128 -1.10 -0.24 10.45
N ARG A 129 -0.12 -0.50 9.57
CA ARG A 129 -0.10 -1.58 8.55
C ARG A 129 -0.80 -1.30 7.22
N LEU A 130 -1.34 -0.09 6.98
CA LEU A 130 -2.07 0.17 5.74
C LEU A 130 -1.14 0.30 4.52
N SER A 131 0.01 0.94 4.68
CA SER A 131 1.10 0.93 3.68
C SER A 131 1.55 -0.49 3.34
N THR A 132 1.65 -1.35 4.35
CA THR A 132 2.00 -2.77 4.19
C THR A 132 0.94 -3.53 3.39
N LEU A 133 -0.35 -3.25 3.63
CA LEU A 133 -1.46 -3.87 2.87
C LEU A 133 -1.47 -3.39 1.42
N VAL A 134 -1.30 -2.09 1.18
CA VAL A 134 -1.19 -1.53 -0.18
C VAL A 134 -0.01 -2.17 -0.92
N ARG A 135 1.18 -2.19 -0.30
CA ARG A 135 2.36 -2.87 -0.87
C ARG A 135 2.05 -4.32 -1.19
N ARG A 136 1.56 -5.09 -0.22
CA ARG A 136 1.27 -6.51 -0.40
C ARG A 136 0.31 -6.70 -1.58
N ARG A 137 -0.75 -5.89 -1.67
CA ARG A 137 -1.69 -5.98 -2.78
C ARG A 137 -1.06 -5.66 -4.12
N LEU A 138 -0.23 -4.62 -4.20
CA LEU A 138 0.48 -4.29 -5.44
C LEU A 138 1.43 -5.42 -5.86
N VAL A 139 2.13 -6.04 -4.91
CA VAL A 139 2.99 -7.22 -5.17
C VAL A 139 2.16 -8.40 -5.68
N GLU A 140 1.03 -8.72 -5.04
CA GLU A 140 0.10 -9.77 -5.48
C GLU A 140 -0.41 -9.50 -6.91
N CYS A 141 -0.73 -8.24 -7.24
CA CYS A 141 -1.22 -7.87 -8.57
C CYS A 141 -0.13 -7.96 -9.65
N LEU A 142 1.10 -7.55 -9.34
CA LEU A 142 2.24 -7.63 -10.28
C LEU A 142 2.67 -9.07 -10.56
N THR A 143 2.56 -9.93 -9.55
CA THR A 143 2.90 -11.34 -9.63
C THR A 143 1.73 -12.22 -10.07
N CYS A 144 0.60 -11.61 -10.47
CA CYS A 144 -0.58 -12.30 -10.96
C CYS A 144 -0.34 -12.84 -12.39
N GLU A 145 -0.88 -14.02 -12.69
CA GLU A 145 -0.80 -14.59 -14.05
C GLU A 145 -1.65 -13.82 -15.08
N ARG A 146 -2.59 -12.99 -14.61
CA ARG A 146 -3.54 -12.26 -15.46
C ARG A 146 -2.92 -10.97 -15.97
N VAL A 147 -2.54 -10.97 -17.25
CA VAL A 147 -1.92 -9.82 -17.94
C VAL A 147 -2.70 -8.50 -17.75
N ALA A 148 -4.03 -8.52 -17.81
CA ALA A 148 -4.85 -7.33 -17.65
C ALA A 148 -4.66 -6.66 -16.27
N VAL A 149 -4.59 -7.47 -15.20
CA VAL A 149 -4.36 -6.98 -13.84
C VAL A 149 -2.97 -6.36 -13.75
N VAL A 150 -1.94 -7.08 -14.21
CA VAL A 150 -0.55 -6.61 -14.16
C VAL A 150 -0.38 -5.31 -14.94
N ARG A 151 -0.97 -5.19 -16.14
CA ARG A 151 -0.92 -3.96 -16.95
C ARG A 151 -1.51 -2.76 -16.23
N VAL A 152 -2.69 -2.92 -15.63
CA VAL A 152 -3.36 -1.83 -14.90
C VAL A 152 -2.55 -1.45 -13.66
N THR A 153 -1.97 -2.44 -12.98
CA THR A 153 -1.05 -2.18 -11.85
C THR A 153 0.20 -1.43 -12.30
N LEU A 154 0.85 -1.82 -13.40
CA LEU A 154 2.02 -1.12 -13.93
C LEU A 154 1.70 0.31 -14.39
N SER A 155 0.50 0.53 -14.94
CA SER A 155 0.01 1.88 -15.28
C SER A 155 -0.19 2.74 -14.03
N LEU A 156 -0.78 2.19 -12.96
CA LEU A 156 -0.87 2.85 -11.65
C LEU A 156 0.52 3.22 -11.12
N VAL A 157 1.43 2.25 -11.11
CA VAL A 157 2.78 2.37 -10.56
C VAL A 157 3.58 3.45 -11.30
N SER A 158 3.50 3.48 -12.63
CA SER A 158 4.17 4.49 -13.45
C SER A 158 3.62 5.89 -13.18
N ARG A 159 2.29 6.03 -13.06
CA ARG A 159 1.64 7.33 -12.79
C ARG A 159 1.92 7.84 -11.38
N LEU A 160 1.99 6.94 -10.39
CA LEU A 160 2.13 7.28 -8.98
C LEU A 160 3.55 7.03 -8.46
N ALA A 161 4.56 6.92 -9.32
CA ALA A 161 5.89 6.44 -8.97
C ALA A 161 6.53 7.21 -7.79
N THR A 162 6.61 8.53 -7.90
CA THR A 162 7.15 9.42 -6.86
C THR A 162 6.31 9.40 -5.59
N LYS A 163 4.99 9.27 -5.72
CA LYS A 163 4.05 9.22 -4.61
C LYS A 163 4.14 7.89 -3.86
N LEU A 164 4.24 6.77 -4.56
CA LEU A 164 4.46 5.45 -3.98
C LEU A 164 5.79 5.41 -3.23
N ALA A 165 6.85 6.02 -3.77
CA ALA A 165 8.13 6.15 -3.08
C ALA A 165 8.02 6.94 -1.76
N ALA A 166 7.17 7.98 -1.72
CA ALA A 166 6.91 8.75 -0.50
C ALA A 166 5.97 8.05 0.50
N LEU A 167 5.05 7.22 0.02
CA LEU A 167 4.03 6.53 0.84
C LEU A 167 4.54 5.20 1.43
N LEU A 168 5.41 4.49 0.71
CA LEU A 168 5.99 3.22 1.13
C LEU A 168 7.28 3.45 1.95
N ASP A 169 7.51 2.62 2.96
CA ASP A 169 8.79 2.63 3.67
C ASP A 169 9.89 1.91 2.87
N ALA A 170 11.16 2.14 3.22
CA ALA A 170 12.30 1.54 2.53
C ALA A 170 12.22 0.00 2.43
N PRO A 171 11.80 -0.75 3.49
CA PRO A 171 11.58 -2.19 3.37
C PRO A 171 10.46 -2.55 2.39
N SER A 172 9.35 -1.81 2.38
CA SER A 172 8.26 -2.04 1.43
C SER A 172 8.68 -1.78 -0.01
N LEU A 173 9.51 -0.75 -0.24
CA LEU A 173 10.08 -0.46 -1.56
C LEU A 173 11.03 -1.55 -2.03
N ALA A 174 11.83 -2.14 -1.14
CA ALA A 174 12.70 -3.27 -1.49
C ALA A 174 11.89 -4.51 -1.92
N LEU A 175 10.83 -4.85 -1.20
CA LEU A 175 9.90 -5.93 -1.56
C LEU A 175 9.18 -5.65 -2.88
N PHE A 176 8.75 -4.41 -3.08
CA PHE A 176 8.12 -4.00 -4.32
C PHE A 176 9.07 -4.07 -5.52
N ARG A 177 10.34 -3.68 -5.32
CA ARG A 177 11.41 -3.81 -6.32
C ARG A 177 11.67 -5.27 -6.69
N ALA A 178 11.76 -6.15 -5.70
CA ALA A 178 11.96 -7.58 -5.92
C ALA A 178 10.84 -8.19 -6.78
N ALA A 179 9.58 -7.88 -6.48
CA ALA A 179 8.43 -8.36 -7.26
C ALA A 179 8.45 -7.87 -8.72
N LEU A 180 8.83 -6.61 -8.95
CA LEU A 180 9.02 -6.07 -10.30
C LEU A 180 10.19 -6.73 -11.04
N GLN A 181 11.29 -7.05 -10.35
CA GLN A 181 12.43 -7.74 -10.94
C GLN A 181 12.08 -9.18 -11.34
N GLU A 182 11.44 -9.93 -10.45
CA GLU A 182 10.93 -11.27 -10.72
C GLU A 182 9.96 -11.27 -11.91
N SER A 183 9.03 -10.29 -11.95
CA SER A 183 8.09 -10.16 -13.06
C SER A 183 8.74 -9.66 -14.37
N ALA A 184 9.88 -8.97 -14.29
CA ALA A 184 10.64 -8.56 -15.47
C ALA A 184 11.43 -9.73 -16.08
N THR A 185 11.91 -10.68 -15.27
CA THR A 185 12.69 -11.83 -15.73
C THR A 185 11.80 -13.01 -16.14
N ASP A 186 10.84 -13.34 -15.29
CA ASP A 186 10.20 -14.67 -15.31
C ASP A 186 8.74 -14.65 -15.79
N HIS A 187 8.18 -13.48 -16.11
CA HIS A 187 6.82 -13.41 -16.61
C HIS A 187 6.72 -13.95 -18.04
N TRP A 188 5.72 -14.79 -18.30
CA TRP A 188 5.51 -15.46 -19.60
C TRP A 188 5.12 -14.53 -20.76
N HIS A 189 4.90 -13.22 -20.52
CA HIS A 189 4.35 -12.28 -21.50
C HIS A 189 5.33 -11.11 -21.72
N ASP A 190 5.78 -10.92 -22.95
CA ASP A 190 6.86 -9.98 -23.29
C ASP A 190 6.56 -8.52 -22.96
N GLU A 191 5.34 -8.06 -23.25
CA GLU A 191 4.94 -6.70 -22.92
C GLU A 191 5.01 -6.43 -21.41
N VAL A 192 4.64 -7.41 -20.59
CA VAL A 192 4.69 -7.30 -19.12
C VAL A 192 6.14 -7.23 -18.66
N ARG A 193 7.01 -8.09 -19.20
CA ARG A 193 8.46 -8.05 -18.90
C ARG A 193 9.07 -6.69 -19.21
N SER A 194 8.81 -6.16 -20.42
CA SER A 194 9.29 -4.86 -20.86
C SER A 194 8.74 -3.70 -20.00
N ALA A 195 7.44 -3.75 -19.66
CA ALA A 195 6.81 -2.74 -18.82
C ALA A 195 7.34 -2.78 -17.37
N CYS A 196 7.57 -3.96 -16.79
CA CYS A 196 8.23 -4.12 -15.48
C CYS A 196 9.66 -3.56 -15.49
N ALA A 197 10.45 -3.88 -16.53
CA ALA A 197 11.80 -3.34 -16.69
C ALA A 197 11.82 -1.81 -16.85
N THR A 198 10.79 -1.24 -17.47
CA THR A 198 10.61 0.22 -17.57
C THR A 198 10.23 0.83 -16.22
N ALA A 199 9.27 0.23 -15.50
CA ALA A 199 8.87 0.67 -14.17
C ALA A 199 10.04 0.64 -13.16
N LEU A 200 10.90 -0.38 -13.22
CA LEU A 200 12.12 -0.46 -12.41
C LEU A 200 13.06 0.71 -12.66
N ARG A 201 13.26 1.08 -13.94
CA ARG A 201 14.09 2.23 -14.31
C ARG A 201 13.46 3.54 -13.80
N CYS A 202 12.16 3.73 -13.98
CA CYS A 202 11.47 4.95 -13.56
C CYS A 202 11.43 5.12 -12.03
N LEU A 203 11.33 4.03 -11.26
CA LEU A 203 11.21 4.09 -9.79
C LEU A 203 12.55 4.10 -9.05
N PHE A 204 13.60 3.52 -9.64
CA PHE A 204 14.84 3.21 -8.92
C PHE A 204 16.12 3.66 -9.65
N SER A 205 16.02 4.50 -10.68
CA SER A 205 17.19 5.10 -11.37
C SER A 205 18.13 5.82 -10.41
N ASP A 206 17.59 6.45 -9.36
CA ASP A 206 18.37 7.33 -8.47
C ASP A 206 18.90 6.59 -7.24
N SER A 207 18.39 5.39 -6.94
CA SER A 207 18.73 4.65 -5.72
C SER A 207 20.08 3.92 -5.79
N ALA A 208 20.62 3.70 -7.00
CA ALA A 208 21.92 3.06 -7.18
C ALA A 208 23.10 3.99 -6.84
N ALA A 209 22.88 5.31 -6.79
CA ALA A 209 23.93 6.29 -6.58
C ALA A 209 24.19 6.61 -5.09
N VAL A 210 23.25 6.33 -4.18
CA VAL A 210 23.27 6.86 -2.80
C VAL A 210 23.45 5.79 -1.72
N GLY A 211 23.12 4.52 -2.00
CA GLY A 211 23.31 3.41 -1.07
C GLY A 211 23.99 2.24 -1.80
N GLY A 212 25.23 1.95 -1.44
CA GLY A 212 26.12 1.03 -2.16
C GLY A 212 25.42 -0.21 -2.72
N ALA A 213 25.69 -0.51 -4.00
CA ALA A 213 25.01 -1.53 -4.79
C ALA A 213 24.91 -2.92 -4.10
N ALA A 214 25.89 -3.28 -3.27
CA ALA A 214 25.90 -4.54 -2.52
C ALA A 214 24.82 -4.61 -1.43
N ALA A 215 24.55 -3.53 -0.70
CA ALA A 215 23.52 -3.48 0.33
C ALA A 215 22.12 -3.49 -0.29
N ALA A 216 21.94 -2.77 -1.41
CA ALA A 216 20.71 -2.82 -2.19
C ALA A 216 20.46 -4.22 -2.78
N ALA A 217 21.49 -4.90 -3.28
CA ALA A 217 21.40 -6.25 -3.80
C ALA A 217 21.05 -7.28 -2.70
N ALA A 218 21.66 -7.18 -1.51
CA ALA A 218 21.33 -8.04 -0.38
C ALA A 218 19.89 -7.83 0.12
N ALA A 219 19.44 -6.58 0.22
CA ALA A 219 18.05 -6.26 0.57
C ALA A 219 17.05 -6.80 -0.46
N VAL A 220 17.40 -6.74 -1.76
CA VAL A 220 16.62 -7.34 -2.84
C VAL A 220 16.58 -8.86 -2.72
N ALA A 221 17.70 -9.54 -2.46
CA ALA A 221 17.73 -11.00 -2.32
C ALA A 221 16.85 -11.50 -1.16
N VAL A 222 16.91 -10.81 0.00
CA VAL A 222 16.03 -11.09 1.14
C VAL A 222 14.57 -10.81 0.79
N ALA A 223 14.32 -9.73 0.04
CA ALA A 223 12.98 -9.38 -0.43
C ALA A 223 12.41 -10.40 -1.43
N VAL A 224 13.21 -10.93 -2.36
CA VAL A 224 12.80 -11.99 -3.29
C VAL A 224 12.37 -13.24 -2.53
N ALA A 225 13.15 -13.66 -1.52
CA ALA A 225 12.78 -14.79 -0.66
C ALA A 225 11.47 -14.54 0.09
N ALA A 226 11.25 -13.32 0.59
CA ALA A 226 10.01 -12.93 1.26
C ALA A 226 8.80 -12.88 0.29
N VAL A 227 8.98 -12.41 -0.95
CA VAL A 227 7.92 -12.43 -1.98
C VAL A 227 7.56 -13.87 -2.35
N ALA A 228 8.55 -14.76 -2.49
CA ALA A 228 8.31 -16.19 -2.72
C ALA A 228 7.54 -16.85 -1.56
N GLN A 229 7.85 -16.48 -0.31
CA GLN A 229 7.11 -16.94 0.87
C GLN A 229 5.66 -16.39 0.90
N GLU A 230 5.46 -15.12 0.54
CA GLU A 230 4.11 -14.53 0.41
C GLU A 230 3.29 -15.23 -0.68
N ARG A 231 3.91 -15.55 -1.84
CA ARG A 231 3.28 -16.34 -2.91
C ARG A 231 2.85 -17.73 -2.42
N GLY A 232 3.72 -18.46 -1.72
CA GLY A 232 3.40 -19.79 -1.17
C GLY A 232 2.28 -19.79 -0.12
N ALA A 233 2.17 -18.73 0.68
CA ALA A 233 1.07 -18.55 1.63
C ALA A 233 -0.27 -18.23 0.94
N CYS A 234 -0.22 -17.52 -0.20
CA CYS A 234 -1.40 -17.20 -1.00
C CYS A 234 -1.94 -18.42 -1.77
N THR A 235 -1.06 -19.23 -2.38
CA THR A 235 -1.48 -20.46 -3.10
C THR A 235 -2.13 -21.46 -2.15
N SER A 236 -1.54 -21.70 -0.98
CA SER A 236 -2.12 -22.58 0.05
C SER A 236 -3.46 -22.09 0.60
N SER A 237 -3.63 -20.77 0.80
CA SER A 237 -4.93 -20.19 1.22
C SER A 237 -6.02 -20.30 0.14
N CYS A 238 -5.64 -20.19 -1.14
CA CYS A 238 -6.56 -20.39 -2.26
C CYS A 238 -7.00 -21.86 -2.39
N GLU A 239 -6.11 -22.82 -2.16
CA GLU A 239 -6.42 -24.26 -2.14
C GLU A 239 -7.31 -24.65 -0.95
N LEU A 240 -7.03 -24.10 0.25
CA LEU A 240 -7.88 -24.26 1.44
C LEU A 240 -9.29 -23.68 1.26
N SER A 241 -9.41 -22.57 0.51
CA SER A 241 -10.71 -21.96 0.22
C SER A 241 -11.49 -22.73 -0.85
N ARG A 242 -10.82 -23.27 -1.87
CA ARG A 242 -11.43 -24.19 -2.87
C ARG A 242 -11.94 -25.48 -2.23
N SER A 243 -11.16 -26.10 -1.35
CA SER A 243 -11.54 -27.35 -0.67
C SER A 243 -12.68 -27.16 0.34
N ARG A 244 -12.79 -26.00 0.98
CA ARG A 244 -13.96 -25.66 1.82
C ARG A 244 -15.21 -25.35 1.00
N GLY A 245 -15.10 -24.69 -0.15
CA GLY A 245 -16.22 -24.44 -1.06
C GLY A 245 -16.82 -25.72 -1.65
N ALA A 246 -15.99 -26.73 -1.91
CA ALA A 246 -16.44 -28.02 -2.44
C ALA A 246 -17.20 -28.90 -1.42
N ARG A 247 -17.08 -28.65 -0.11
CA ARG A 247 -17.76 -29.45 0.94
C ARG A 247 -19.14 -28.93 1.35
N VAL A 248 -19.59 -27.79 0.83
CA VAL A 248 -20.90 -27.20 1.19
C VAL A 248 -21.98 -27.49 0.12
N GLY A 249 -21.62 -28.22 -0.95
CA GLY A 249 -22.52 -28.57 -2.05
C GLY A 249 -22.74 -30.07 -2.25
N GLY A 250 -22.54 -30.90 -1.21
CA GLY A 250 -22.82 -32.35 -1.23
C GLY A 250 -23.88 -32.71 -0.22
#